data_AF-A0A0Q6GL17-F1
#
_entry.id   AF-A0A0Q6GL17-F1
#
_cell.length_a   1.000
_cell.length_b   1.000
_cell.length_c   1.000
_cell.angle_alpha   90.00
_cell.angle_beta   90.00
_cell.angle_gamma   90.00
#
_symmetry.space_group_name_H-M   'P 1'
#
loop_
_entity.id
_entity.type
_entity.pdbx_description
1 polymer ?
#
loop_
_entity_poly.entity_id
_entity_poly.type
_entity_poly.pdbx_seq_one_letter_code
_entity_poly.pdbx_strand_id
1 'polypeptide(L)'
;MQIRFGHEMNGTWYPWAVGVGGTTAEHYRDAYRHVHDVFLRAGATAVQWVWSVGGSSERPAGLDAARAAYPGDAYVDVIGVDGYNGGASGAFWQTPAEVFGPILSTVDMIAPSAPVWVYETGSGDRHGDKATWTGDLSAYLSSENVSGVLWFDFAKLGEADWTLTSDPGVTKAMADALASW
;
A
#
# COMPACT_ATOMS: atom_id res chain seq x y z
N MET A 1 -7.13 -3.90 16.77
CA MET A 1 -6.09 -2.88 16.48
C MET A 1 -5.14 -3.50 15.47
N GLN A 2 -4.70 -2.74 14.47
CA GLN A 2 -3.74 -3.20 13.46
C GLN A 2 -2.41 -2.45 13.61
N ILE A 3 -1.29 -3.14 13.45
CA ILE A 3 0.05 -2.57 13.44
C ILE A 3 0.70 -2.82 12.09
N ARG A 4 1.15 -1.74 11.44
CA ARG A 4 1.77 -1.72 10.11
C ARG A 4 3.26 -1.36 10.22
N PHE A 5 4.01 -2.17 10.94
CA PHE A 5 5.42 -1.89 11.26
C PHE A 5 6.33 -2.09 10.04
N GLY A 6 7.21 -1.12 9.78
CA GLY A 6 8.22 -1.21 8.72
C GLY A 6 7.65 -1.19 7.31
N HIS A 7 6.56 -0.45 7.07
CA HIS A 7 5.88 -0.40 5.77
C HIS A 7 6.79 0.04 4.61
N GLU A 8 6.40 -0.37 3.39
CA GLU A 8 7.09 -0.02 2.14
C GLU A 8 8.59 -0.35 2.16
N MET A 9 8.96 -1.46 2.80
CA MET A 9 10.35 -1.90 2.92
C MET A 9 11.02 -2.18 1.56
N ASN A 10 10.23 -2.27 0.50
CA ASN A 10 10.67 -2.48 -0.87
C ASN A 10 10.96 -1.17 -1.64
N GLY A 11 10.73 -0.01 -1.02
CA GLY A 11 11.13 1.30 -1.55
C GLY A 11 12.61 1.62 -1.31
N THR A 12 12.94 2.92 -1.33
CA THR A 12 14.30 3.43 -0.99
C THR A 12 14.30 4.66 -0.10
N TRP A 13 13.12 5.18 0.24
CA TRP A 13 12.94 6.43 0.99
C TRP A 13 12.94 6.23 2.51
N TYR A 14 12.80 5.00 3.00
CA TYR A 14 12.86 4.69 4.42
C TYR A 14 14.18 4.04 4.83
N PRO A 15 14.69 4.33 6.05
CA PRO A 15 15.96 3.77 6.52
C PRO A 15 15.90 2.26 6.78
N TRP A 16 14.71 1.69 6.98
CA TRP A 16 14.49 0.25 7.13
C TRP A 16 14.28 -0.48 5.80
N ALA A 17 14.27 0.23 4.66
CA ALA A 17 14.05 -0.39 3.37
C ALA A 17 15.24 -1.28 2.97
N VAL A 18 14.94 -2.39 2.29
CA VAL A 18 15.94 -3.35 1.84
C VAL A 18 16.86 -2.71 0.80
N GLY A 19 18.17 -2.78 1.05
CA GLY A 19 19.21 -2.14 0.25
C GLY A 19 19.55 -0.72 0.68
N VAL A 20 18.84 -0.13 1.65
CA VAL A 20 19.17 1.19 2.21
C VAL A 20 20.02 1.03 3.45
N GLY A 21 21.13 1.76 3.54
CA GLY A 21 21.96 1.83 4.76
C GLY A 21 22.56 0.49 5.21
N GLY A 22 22.67 -0.51 4.33
CA GLY A 22 23.12 -1.87 4.68
C GLY A 22 22.02 -2.80 5.20
N THR A 23 20.75 -2.36 5.21
CA THR A 23 19.61 -3.21 5.55
C THR A 23 19.44 -4.31 4.51
N THR A 24 19.51 -5.57 4.93
CA THR A 24 19.22 -6.73 4.09
C THR A 24 17.77 -7.18 4.29
N ALA A 25 17.25 -8.00 3.39
CA ALA A 25 15.92 -8.60 3.58
C ALA A 25 15.86 -9.47 4.84
N GLU A 26 16.98 -10.10 5.23
CA GLU A 26 17.09 -10.84 6.48
C GLU A 26 16.98 -9.93 7.70
N HIS A 27 17.72 -8.81 7.72
CA HIS A 27 17.60 -7.82 8.80
C HIS A 27 16.14 -7.34 8.97
N TYR A 28 15.45 -7.07 7.86
CA TYR A 28 14.04 -6.66 7.91
C TYR A 28 13.14 -7.76 8.51
N ARG A 29 13.24 -9.01 8.03
CA ARG A 29 12.45 -10.13 8.55
C ARG A 29 12.69 -10.34 10.03
N ASP A 30 13.95 -10.34 10.46
CA ASP A 30 14.33 -10.56 11.85
C ASP A 30 13.80 -9.45 12.76
N ALA A 31 13.88 -8.19 12.32
CA ALA A 31 13.33 -7.06 13.04
C ALA A 31 11.80 -7.16 13.16
N TYR A 32 11.09 -7.47 12.06
CA TYR A 32 9.64 -7.60 12.05
C TYR A 32 9.17 -8.70 13.02
N ARG A 33 9.77 -9.90 12.92
CA ARG A 33 9.49 -11.04 13.80
C ARG A 33 9.81 -10.71 15.26
N HIS A 34 10.92 -10.02 15.51
CA HIS A 34 11.29 -9.61 16.86
C HIS A 34 10.23 -8.72 17.51
N VAL A 35 9.76 -7.67 16.81
CA VAL A 35 8.73 -6.76 17.32
C VAL A 35 7.41 -7.50 17.53
N HIS A 36 7.01 -8.36 16.61
CA HIS A 36 5.86 -9.26 16.78
C HIS A 36 5.96 -10.07 18.08
N ASP A 37 7.09 -10.75 18.28
CA ASP A 37 7.28 -11.63 19.42
C ASP A 37 7.35 -10.87 20.76
N VAL A 38 7.77 -9.60 20.75
CA VAL A 38 7.68 -8.72 21.93
C VAL A 38 6.23 -8.52 22.35
N PHE A 39 5.33 -8.23 21.40
CA PHE A 39 3.90 -8.08 21.69
C PHE A 39 3.28 -9.38 22.18
N LEU A 40 3.61 -10.51 21.53
CA LEU A 40 3.12 -11.82 21.93
C LEU A 40 3.55 -12.16 23.36
N ARG A 41 4.83 -11.95 23.71
CA ARG A 41 5.35 -12.17 25.08
C ARG A 41 4.71 -11.24 26.12
N ALA A 42 4.29 -10.04 25.72
CA ALA A 42 3.56 -9.11 26.56
C ALA A 42 2.07 -9.48 26.72
N GLY A 43 1.58 -10.53 26.05
CA GLY A 43 0.17 -10.95 26.09
C GLY A 43 -0.75 -10.14 25.18
N ALA A 44 -0.21 -9.34 24.25
CA ALA A 44 -1.00 -8.50 23.35
C ALA A 44 -1.51 -9.27 22.13
N THR A 45 -2.32 -10.32 22.36
CA THR A 45 -2.80 -11.24 21.32
C THR A 45 -3.97 -10.71 20.48
N ALA A 46 -4.52 -9.55 20.81
CA ALA A 46 -5.61 -8.91 20.07
C ALA A 46 -5.11 -7.96 18.95
N VAL A 47 -3.80 -7.90 18.73
CA VAL A 47 -3.18 -7.12 17.65
C VAL A 47 -3.17 -7.93 16.38
N GLN A 48 -3.59 -7.30 15.28
CA GLN A 48 -3.40 -7.83 13.93
C GLN A 48 -2.14 -7.21 13.31
N TRP A 49 -1.33 -8.05 12.67
CA TRP A 49 -0.07 -7.66 12.04
C TRP A 49 -0.23 -7.47 10.54
N VAL A 50 0.11 -6.27 10.09
CA VAL A 50 0.03 -5.86 8.71
C VAL A 50 1.44 -5.79 8.13
N TRP A 51 1.76 -6.70 7.22
CA TRP A 51 2.98 -6.60 6.43
C TRP A 51 2.66 -5.86 5.13
N SER A 52 3.25 -4.68 4.93
CA SER A 52 2.82 -3.76 3.88
C SER A 52 3.91 -3.43 2.87
N VAL A 53 3.54 -3.47 1.59
CA VAL A 53 4.42 -3.32 0.44
C VAL A 53 4.01 -2.09 -0.37
N GLY A 54 4.98 -1.27 -0.78
CA GLY A 54 4.73 -0.12 -1.65
C GLY A 54 4.66 -0.51 -3.12
N GLY A 55 3.92 0.27 -3.92
CA GLY A 55 3.72 0.04 -5.34
C GLY A 55 5.00 -0.12 -6.17
N SER A 56 4.85 -0.68 -7.36
CA SER A 56 5.99 -1.05 -8.22
C SER A 56 6.31 -0.04 -9.33
N SER A 57 5.44 0.93 -9.58
CA SER A 57 5.55 1.87 -10.70
C SER A 57 6.84 2.69 -10.64
N GLU A 58 7.24 3.13 -9.45
CA GLU A 58 8.49 3.87 -9.24
C GLU A 58 9.72 2.95 -9.15
N ARG A 59 9.52 1.67 -8.77
CA ARG A 59 10.63 0.72 -8.54
C ARG A 59 10.21 -0.73 -8.81
N PRO A 60 10.21 -1.20 -10.07
CA PRO A 60 9.83 -2.58 -10.40
C PRO A 60 10.66 -3.65 -9.67
N ALA A 61 11.98 -3.40 -9.52
CA ALA A 61 12.89 -4.27 -8.77
C ALA A 61 12.58 -4.35 -7.26
N GLY A 62 11.73 -3.46 -6.74
CA GLY A 62 11.23 -3.52 -5.37
C GLY A 62 10.40 -4.77 -5.09
N LEU A 63 9.70 -5.32 -6.08
CA LEU A 63 8.87 -6.51 -5.86
C LEU A 63 9.69 -7.75 -5.48
N ASP A 64 10.90 -7.91 -6.02
CA ASP A 64 11.81 -8.99 -5.58
C ASP A 64 12.33 -8.76 -4.16
N ALA A 65 12.56 -7.50 -3.77
CA ALA A 65 12.89 -7.16 -2.40
C ALA A 65 11.72 -7.46 -1.44
N ALA A 66 10.48 -7.19 -1.86
CA ALA A 66 9.28 -7.54 -1.09
C ALA A 66 9.17 -9.05 -0.88
N ARG A 67 9.33 -9.86 -1.95
CA ARG A 67 9.35 -11.33 -1.85
C ARG A 67 10.41 -11.81 -0.87
N ALA A 68 11.62 -11.25 -0.94
CA ALA A 68 12.70 -11.60 -0.03
C ALA A 68 12.41 -11.15 1.42
N ALA A 69 11.67 -10.07 1.63
CA ALA A 69 11.43 -9.48 2.95
C ALA A 69 10.20 -10.03 3.69
N TYR A 70 9.46 -10.99 3.10
CA TYR A 70 8.28 -11.56 3.75
C TYR A 70 8.64 -12.32 5.05
N PRO A 71 8.03 -11.97 6.21
CA PRO A 71 8.38 -12.57 7.49
C PRO A 71 7.75 -13.96 7.70
N GLY A 72 6.87 -14.41 6.80
CA GLY A 72 6.20 -15.71 6.88
C GLY A 72 4.82 -15.64 7.53
N ASP A 73 3.96 -16.60 7.18
CA ASP A 73 2.52 -16.59 7.49
C ASP A 73 2.21 -16.54 9.00
N ALA A 74 3.10 -17.05 9.85
CA ALA A 74 2.93 -17.02 11.30
C ALA A 74 3.03 -15.61 11.91
N TYR A 75 3.45 -14.61 11.13
CA TYR A 75 3.70 -13.23 11.57
C TYR A 75 2.82 -12.20 10.87
N VAL A 76 1.92 -12.62 9.98
CA VAL A 76 1.13 -11.73 9.13
C VAL A 76 -0.33 -12.15 9.16
N ASP A 77 -1.18 -11.24 9.62
CA ASP A 77 -2.63 -11.42 9.60
C ASP A 77 -3.26 -10.79 8.34
N VAL A 78 -2.66 -9.71 7.84
CA VAL A 78 -3.16 -8.92 6.70
C VAL A 78 -1.98 -8.48 5.84
N ILE A 79 -2.13 -8.55 4.52
CA ILE A 79 -1.22 -7.92 3.58
C ILE A 79 -1.67 -6.48 3.33
N GLY A 80 -0.74 -5.54 3.49
CA GLY A 80 -0.94 -4.16 3.10
C GLY A 80 -0.33 -3.85 1.73
N VAL A 81 -1.01 -3.02 0.95
CA VAL A 81 -0.49 -2.47 -0.30
C VAL A 81 -0.67 -0.95 -0.27
N ASP A 82 0.38 -0.24 -0.66
CA ASP A 82 0.34 1.22 -0.86
C ASP A 82 0.57 1.54 -2.34
N GLY A 83 -0.13 2.53 -2.89
CA GLY A 83 0.05 2.92 -4.29
C GLY A 83 -0.66 4.20 -4.66
N TYR A 84 -0.01 5.05 -5.45
CA TYR A 84 -0.51 6.38 -5.79
C TYR A 84 -0.46 6.62 -7.31
N ASN A 85 -1.46 7.32 -7.84
CA ASN A 85 -1.45 7.82 -9.22
C ASN A 85 -0.90 9.26 -9.27
N GLY A 86 0.05 9.53 -10.15
CA GLY A 86 0.51 10.89 -10.44
C GLY A 86 1.30 11.57 -9.30
N GLY A 87 2.05 10.80 -8.50
CA GLY A 87 2.84 11.30 -7.37
C GLY A 87 4.12 12.07 -7.76
N ALA A 88 4.28 13.27 -7.20
CA ALA A 88 5.43 14.19 -7.33
C ALA A 88 5.90 14.54 -8.77
N SER A 89 6.67 15.62 -8.89
CA SER A 89 7.03 16.31 -10.14
C SER A 89 7.67 15.41 -11.22
N GLY A 90 6.83 14.74 -12.02
CA GLY A 90 7.26 13.95 -13.18
C GLY A 90 6.61 12.56 -13.29
N ALA A 91 5.84 12.08 -12.31
CA ALA A 91 5.12 10.81 -12.48
C ALA A 91 4.02 10.94 -13.54
N PHE A 92 3.97 9.96 -14.43
CA PHE A 92 2.94 9.85 -15.46
C PHE A 92 1.60 9.47 -14.85
N TRP A 93 0.52 9.82 -15.55
CA TRP A 93 -0.82 9.32 -15.23
C TRP A 93 -0.87 7.80 -15.40
N GLN A 94 -1.40 7.11 -14.40
CA GLN A 94 -1.56 5.65 -14.39
C GLN A 94 -2.98 5.29 -14.01
N THR A 95 -3.54 4.31 -14.69
CA THR A 95 -4.80 3.66 -14.30
C THR A 95 -4.63 2.88 -12.99
N PRO A 96 -5.72 2.58 -12.25
CA PRO A 96 -5.64 1.75 -11.05
C PRO A 96 -4.97 0.38 -11.29
N ALA A 97 -5.24 -0.26 -12.44
CA ALA A 97 -4.62 -1.53 -12.80
C ALA A 97 -3.09 -1.40 -13.00
N GLU A 98 -2.62 -0.28 -13.53
CA GLU A 98 -1.17 -0.02 -13.68
C GLU A 98 -0.49 0.27 -12.35
N VAL A 99 -1.19 0.90 -11.40
CA VAL A 99 -0.68 1.16 -10.05
C VAL A 99 -0.62 -0.13 -9.23
N PHE A 100 -1.71 -0.90 -9.23
CA PHE A 100 -1.92 -1.99 -8.27
C PHE A 100 -1.71 -3.40 -8.84
N GLY A 101 -1.95 -3.63 -10.13
CA GLY A 101 -1.92 -4.98 -10.72
C GLY A 101 -0.63 -5.78 -10.44
N PRO A 102 0.57 -5.22 -10.70
CA PRO A 102 1.81 -5.94 -10.43
C PRO A 102 2.06 -6.26 -8.95
N ILE A 103 1.64 -5.37 -8.05
CA ILE A 103 1.83 -5.57 -6.61
C ILE A 103 0.80 -6.55 -6.05
N LEU A 104 -0.47 -6.47 -6.46
CA LEU A 104 -1.52 -7.43 -6.09
C LEU A 104 -1.13 -8.84 -6.53
N SER A 105 -0.72 -9.00 -7.79
CA SER A 105 -0.21 -10.29 -8.29
C SER A 105 1.01 -10.80 -7.50
N THR A 106 1.90 -9.91 -7.07
CA THR A 106 3.08 -10.29 -6.30
C THR A 106 2.70 -10.75 -4.90
N VAL A 107 1.81 -10.04 -4.20
CA VAL A 107 1.43 -10.43 -2.85
C VAL A 107 0.56 -11.68 -2.81
N ASP A 108 -0.28 -11.90 -3.83
CA ASP A 108 -1.03 -13.15 -4.00
C ASP A 108 -0.09 -14.36 -4.15
N MET A 109 1.06 -14.19 -4.80
CA MET A 109 2.07 -15.26 -4.87
C MET A 109 2.83 -15.47 -3.56
N ILE A 110 3.01 -14.42 -2.75
CA ILE A 110 3.75 -14.48 -1.48
C ILE A 110 2.89 -15.10 -0.37
N ALA A 111 1.64 -14.65 -0.26
CA ALA A 111 0.74 -14.98 0.85
C ALA A 111 -0.70 -15.19 0.34
N PRO A 112 -0.95 -16.26 -0.45
CA PRO A 112 -2.21 -16.46 -1.20
C PRO A 112 -3.47 -16.57 -0.33
N SER A 113 -3.33 -16.87 0.96
CA SER A 113 -4.45 -17.00 1.90
C SER A 113 -4.69 -15.77 2.77
N ALA A 114 -3.78 -14.78 2.75
CA ALA A 114 -3.90 -13.60 3.58
C ALA A 114 -4.84 -12.57 2.91
N PRO A 115 -5.76 -11.94 3.66
CA PRO A 115 -6.56 -10.86 3.12
C PRO A 115 -5.66 -9.67 2.75
N VAL A 116 -5.98 -9.00 1.64
CA VAL A 116 -5.25 -7.83 1.15
C VAL A 116 -6.05 -6.57 1.42
N TRP A 117 -5.40 -5.53 1.94
CA TRP A 117 -5.94 -4.19 2.13
C TRP A 117 -5.04 -3.18 1.43
N VAL A 118 -5.64 -2.19 0.79
CA VAL A 118 -4.92 -1.00 0.32
C VAL A 118 -4.87 -0.01 1.49
N TYR A 119 -3.71 0.12 2.15
CA TYR A 119 -3.59 0.97 3.35
C TYR A 119 -3.31 2.43 3.04
N GLU A 120 -2.71 2.70 1.89
CA GLU A 120 -2.49 4.07 1.43
C GLU A 120 -2.71 4.15 -0.08
N THR A 121 -3.56 5.08 -0.50
CA THR A 121 -3.73 5.41 -1.91
C THR A 121 -4.20 6.85 -2.09
N GLY A 122 -3.98 7.38 -3.28
CA GLY A 122 -4.47 8.66 -3.73
C GLY A 122 -4.16 8.87 -5.20
N SER A 123 -4.85 9.85 -5.79
CA SER A 123 -4.56 10.31 -7.15
C SER A 123 -4.28 11.80 -7.14
N GLY A 124 -3.26 12.21 -7.90
CA GLY A 124 -3.10 13.60 -8.28
C GLY A 124 -4.13 14.02 -9.32
N ASP A 125 -4.08 15.29 -9.68
CA ASP A 125 -4.97 15.96 -10.64
C ASP A 125 -4.25 16.39 -11.92
N ARG A 126 -2.96 16.05 -12.05
CA ARG A 126 -2.15 16.39 -13.21
C ARG A 126 -2.21 15.28 -14.25
N HIS A 127 -2.35 15.67 -15.50
CA HIS A 127 -2.30 14.78 -16.67
C HIS A 127 -3.45 13.76 -16.79
N GLY A 128 -4.51 13.92 -16.00
CA GLY A 128 -5.75 13.16 -16.13
C GLY A 128 -6.85 13.68 -15.21
N ASP A 129 -7.93 12.91 -15.08
CA ASP A 129 -9.13 13.29 -14.34
C ASP A 129 -9.23 12.51 -13.02
N LYS A 130 -8.98 13.19 -11.90
CA LYS A 130 -8.95 12.58 -10.57
C LYS A 130 -10.29 11.96 -10.17
N ALA A 131 -11.41 12.58 -10.55
CA ALA A 131 -12.75 12.09 -10.22
C ALA A 131 -13.05 10.75 -10.92
N THR A 132 -12.71 10.68 -12.20
CA THR A 132 -12.80 9.46 -13.02
C THR A 132 -11.90 8.38 -12.43
N TRP A 133 -10.64 8.72 -12.11
CA TRP A 133 -9.71 7.76 -11.50
C TRP A 133 -10.23 7.21 -10.16
N THR A 134 -10.84 8.04 -9.32
CA THR A 134 -11.46 7.61 -8.06
C THR A 134 -12.58 6.60 -8.31
N GLY A 135 -13.45 6.83 -9.30
CA GLY A 135 -14.47 5.85 -9.70
C GLY A 135 -13.87 4.56 -10.24
N ASP A 136 -12.89 4.67 -11.12
CA ASP A 136 -12.18 3.53 -11.72
C ASP A 136 -11.45 2.69 -10.66
N LEU A 137 -10.86 3.34 -9.64
CA LEU A 137 -10.21 2.65 -8.53
C LEU A 137 -11.22 1.76 -7.79
N SER A 138 -12.39 2.29 -7.46
CA SER A 138 -13.42 1.54 -6.76
C SER A 138 -13.87 0.32 -7.58
N ALA A 139 -14.12 0.52 -8.88
CA ALA A 139 -14.51 -0.57 -9.78
C ALA A 139 -13.41 -1.63 -9.90
N TYR A 140 -12.15 -1.20 -10.03
CA TYR A 140 -11.00 -2.10 -10.11
C TYR A 140 -10.82 -2.91 -8.83
N LEU A 141 -10.74 -2.27 -7.66
CA LEU A 141 -10.55 -2.98 -6.39
C LEU A 141 -11.71 -3.93 -6.06
N SER A 142 -12.94 -3.60 -6.48
CA SER A 142 -14.11 -4.51 -6.34
C SER A 142 -14.02 -5.76 -7.21
N SER A 143 -13.22 -5.73 -8.28
CA SER A 143 -12.96 -6.89 -9.14
C SER A 143 -11.78 -7.75 -8.68
N GLU A 144 -11.00 -7.26 -7.72
CA GLU A 144 -9.82 -7.92 -7.16
C GLU A 144 -10.14 -8.50 -5.77
N ASN A 145 -9.26 -9.37 -5.24
CA ASN A 145 -9.40 -9.92 -3.88
C ASN A 145 -8.94 -8.93 -2.79
N VAL A 146 -9.48 -7.71 -2.81
CA VAL A 146 -9.15 -6.64 -1.87
C VAL A 146 -10.28 -6.44 -0.87
N SER A 147 -9.94 -6.49 0.42
CA SER A 147 -10.90 -6.45 1.53
C SER A 147 -11.12 -5.06 2.12
N GLY A 148 -10.36 -4.05 1.69
CA GLY A 148 -10.49 -2.68 2.17
C GLY A 148 -9.54 -1.70 1.50
N VAL A 149 -9.91 -0.42 1.53
CA VAL A 149 -9.11 0.71 1.03
C VAL A 149 -9.11 1.83 2.07
N LEU A 150 -7.95 2.44 2.25
CA LEU A 150 -7.76 3.62 3.08
C LEU A 150 -7.18 4.72 2.21
N TRP A 151 -7.96 5.78 2.03
CA TRP A 151 -7.56 6.93 1.23
C TRP A 151 -6.64 7.86 2.04
N PHE A 152 -5.55 8.30 1.43
CA PHE A 152 -4.63 9.27 2.01
C PHE A 152 -5.15 10.70 1.81
N ASP A 153 -6.05 11.16 2.68
CA ASP A 153 -6.74 12.45 2.57
C ASP A 153 -5.88 13.62 3.11
N PHE A 154 -4.77 13.93 2.44
CA PHE A 154 -3.84 14.98 2.87
C PHE A 154 -3.33 15.84 1.71
N ALA A 155 -3.37 17.16 1.90
CA ALA A 155 -2.66 18.11 1.05
C ALA A 155 -1.19 18.20 1.50
N LYS A 156 -0.34 17.32 0.98
CA LYS A 156 1.07 17.22 1.38
C LYS A 156 1.93 18.20 0.59
N LEU A 157 2.60 19.11 1.29
CA LEU A 157 3.44 20.12 0.66
C LEU A 157 4.55 19.46 -0.17
N GLY A 158 4.64 19.83 -1.45
CA GLY A 158 5.64 19.30 -2.39
C GLY A 158 5.18 18.08 -3.19
N GLU A 159 3.97 17.58 -2.95
CA GLU A 159 3.35 16.47 -3.67
C GLU A 159 2.04 16.91 -4.35
N ALA A 160 1.34 15.95 -4.96
CA ALA A 160 0.00 16.19 -5.48
C ALA A 160 -0.98 16.47 -4.33
N ASP A 161 -2.07 17.19 -4.63
CA ASP A 161 -3.17 17.31 -3.67
C ASP A 161 -3.96 16.00 -3.65
N TRP A 162 -3.75 15.20 -2.60
CA TRP A 162 -4.40 13.90 -2.45
C TRP A 162 -5.82 14.02 -1.91
N THR A 163 -6.28 15.20 -1.48
CA THR A 163 -7.54 15.32 -0.74
C THR A 163 -8.77 14.95 -1.56
N LEU A 164 -9.77 14.34 -0.94
CA LEU A 164 -11.07 14.05 -1.57
C LEU A 164 -11.89 15.31 -1.82
N THR A 165 -11.52 16.40 -1.16
CA THR A 165 -12.17 17.72 -1.26
C THR A 165 -11.45 18.68 -2.20
N SER A 166 -10.42 18.21 -2.94
CA SER A 166 -9.70 19.02 -3.93
C SER A 166 -10.61 19.50 -5.07
N ASP A 167 -11.66 18.75 -5.39
CA ASP A 167 -12.67 19.08 -6.40
C ASP A 167 -14.04 18.43 -6.06
N PRO A 168 -15.19 19.11 -6.26
CA PRO A 168 -16.50 18.55 -5.97
C PRO A 168 -16.83 17.25 -6.72
N GLY A 169 -16.30 17.08 -7.93
CA GLY A 169 -16.42 15.86 -8.72
C GLY A 169 -15.68 14.69 -8.07
N VAL A 170 -14.49 14.92 -7.51
CA VAL A 170 -13.74 13.89 -6.74
C VAL A 170 -14.52 13.48 -5.49
N THR A 171 -15.06 14.47 -4.77
CA THR A 171 -15.88 14.20 -3.58
C THR A 171 -17.09 13.34 -3.92
N LYS A 172 -17.79 13.70 -5.00
CA LYS A 172 -18.93 12.94 -5.50
C LYS A 172 -18.53 11.53 -5.94
N ALA A 173 -17.45 11.38 -6.69
CA ALA A 173 -16.98 10.06 -7.16
C ALA A 173 -16.67 9.12 -6.00
N MET A 174 -15.99 9.61 -4.95
CA MET A 174 -15.73 8.80 -3.75
C MET A 174 -17.03 8.48 -2.99
N ALA A 175 -17.96 9.43 -2.88
CA ALA A 175 -19.25 9.16 -2.23
C ALA A 175 -20.05 8.09 -2.97
N ASP A 176 -20.08 8.14 -4.31
CA ASP A 176 -20.73 7.13 -5.15
C ASP A 176 -20.02 5.75 -5.01
N ALA A 177 -18.69 5.74 -5.01
CA ALA A 177 -17.87 4.53 -4.80
C ALA A 177 -18.19 3.85 -3.46
N LEU A 178 -18.16 4.59 -2.36
CA LEU A 178 -18.47 4.08 -1.02
C LEU A 178 -19.91 3.58 -0.89
N ALA A 179 -20.86 4.17 -1.62
CA ALA A 179 -22.24 3.71 -1.63
C ALA A 179 -22.44 2.39 -2.41
N SER A 180 -21.46 2.02 -3.25
CA SER A 180 -21.52 0.84 -4.12
C SER A 180 -20.69 -0.36 -3.63
N TRP A 181 -19.94 -0.20 -2.54
CA TRP A 181 -18.99 -1.19 -2.03
C TRP A 181 -19.58 -2.09 -0.94
#